data_AF-A0AAJ1MQY0-F1
#
_entry.id   AF-A0AAJ1MQY0-F1
#
_cell.length_a   1.000
_cell.length_b   1.000
_cell.length_c   1.000
_cell.angle_alpha   90.00
_cell.angle_beta   90.00
_cell.angle_gamma   90.00
#
_symmetry.space_group_name_H-M   'P 1'
#
loop_
_entity.id
_entity.type
_entity.pdbx_description
1 polymer ?
#
loop_
_entity_poly.entity_id
_entity_poly.type
_entity_poly.pdbx_seq_one_letter_code
_entity_poly.pdbx_strand_id
1 'polypeptide(L)' 'MKNLFGEVDKSRPHYFIFRASITIKGKTYYAKDYGYRAFRIPIYK' A
#
# COMPACT_ATOMS: atom_id res chain seq x y z
N MET A 1 14.51 -5.75 11.51
CA MET A 1 15.29 -4.64 10.92
C MET A 1 14.33 -3.63 10.34
N LYS A 2 14.65 -2.34 10.44
CA LYS A 2 13.75 -1.21 10.16
C LYS A 2 14.28 -0.49 8.92
N ASN A 3 13.54 -0.47 7.81
CA ASN A 3 13.95 0.35 6.66
C ASN A 3 12.89 1.41 6.33
N LEU A 4 13.29 2.67 6.55
CA LEU A 4 12.59 3.90 6.22
C LEU A 4 12.64 4.16 4.70
N PHE A 5 11.96 3.35 3.88
CA PHE A 5 11.97 3.35 2.41
C PHE A 5 13.20 2.65 1.78
N GLY A 6 13.07 1.40 1.33
CA GLY A 6 14.09 0.78 0.45
C GLY A 6 14.62 -0.59 0.87
N GLU A 7 13.79 -1.61 0.70
CA GLU A 7 14.19 -2.92 0.18
C GLU A 7 12.88 -3.58 -0.23
N VAL A 8 12.70 -3.89 -1.52
CA VAL A 8 11.56 -4.71 -1.93
C VAL A 8 11.85 -6.07 -1.35
N ASP A 9 11.22 -6.39 -0.24
CA ASP A 9 11.19 -7.74 0.27
C ASP A 9 10.79 -8.65 -0.90
N LYS A 10 11.73 -9.48 -1.37
CA LYS A 10 11.51 -10.42 -2.47
C LYS A 10 10.57 -11.55 -2.05
N SER A 11 10.09 -11.54 -0.80
CA SER A 11 9.02 -12.41 -0.36
C SER A 11 7.79 -12.20 -1.25
N ARG A 12 7.20 -13.30 -1.73
CA ARG A 12 5.93 -13.24 -2.42
C ARG A 12 4.90 -12.69 -1.43
N PRO A 13 4.08 -11.70 -1.81
CA PRO A 13 3.05 -11.20 -0.91
C PRO A 13 2.15 -12.37 -0.47
N HIS A 14 1.90 -12.47 0.83
CA HIS A 14 1.07 -13.53 1.40
C HIS A 14 -0.39 -13.37 0.98
N TYR A 15 -0.89 -12.13 0.99
CA TYR A 15 -2.18 -11.75 0.44
C TYR A 15 -2.22 -10.25 0.11
N PHE A 16 -3.30 -9.81 -0.54
CA PHE A 16 -3.54 -8.41 -0.87
C PHE A 16 -4.76 -7.88 -0.13
N ILE A 17 -4.70 -6.61 0.27
CA ILE A 17 -5.87 -5.87 0.73
C ILE A 17 -6.17 -4.75 -0.26
N PHE A 18 -7.45 -4.41 -0.38
CA PHE A 18 -7.93 -3.33 -1.23
C PHE A 18 -8.58 -2.26 -0.37
N ARG A 19 -8.11 -1.01 -0.51
CA ARG A 19 -8.58 0.12 0.29
C ARG A 19 -9.02 1.26 -0.62
N ALA A 20 -10.18 1.85 -0.33
CA ALA A 20 -10.64 3.05 -1.03
C ALA A 20 -9.81 4.30 -0.69
N SER A 21 -9.13 4.31 0.47
CA SER A 21 -8.25 5.38 0.91
C SER A 21 -6.98 4.86 1.59
N ILE A 22 -5.90 5.64 1.49
CA ILE A 22 -4.65 5.41 2.21
C ILE A 22 -4.14 6.73 2.79
N THR A 23 -3.52 6.66 3.97
CA THR A 23 -2.87 7.82 4.59
C THR A 23 -1.36 7.65 4.54
N ILE A 24 -0.68 8.55 3.86
CA ILE A 24 0.79 8.55 3.72
C ILE A 24 1.30 9.88 4.27
N LYS A 25 2.19 9.82 5.28
CA LYS A 25 2.80 11.01 5.92
C LYS A 25 1.76 12.06 6.37
N GLY A 26 0.63 11.61 6.92
CA GLY A 26 -0.43 12.49 7.45
C GLY A 26 -1.41 13.03 6.40
N LYS A 27 -1.18 12.79 5.10
CA LYS A 27 -2.12 13.14 4.04
C LYS A 27 -2.91 11.92 3.59
N THR A 28 -4.22 12.07 3.48
CA THR A 28 -5.13 11.02 3.02
C THR A 28 -5.37 11.16 1.53
N TYR A 29 -5.28 10.04 0.83
CA TYR A 29 -5.45 9.91 -0.61
C TYR A 29 -6.61 8.96 -0.86
N TYR A 30 -7.53 9.35 -1.75
CA TYR A 30 -8.66 8.50 -2.15
C TYR A 30 -8.44 7.95 -3.55
N ALA A 31 -8.73 6.67 -3.75
CA ALA A 31 -8.50 5.98 -5.02
C ALA A 31 -9.27 6.63 -6.18
N LYS A 32 -10.49 7.12 -5.88
CA LYS A 32 -11.37 7.79 -6.86
C LYS A 32 -10.74 9.04 -7.47
N ASP A 33 -9.93 9.77 -6.70
CA ASP A 33 -9.30 11.02 -7.15
C ASP A 33 -8.25 10.74 -8.24
N TYR A 34 -7.84 9.48 -8.38
CA TYR A 34 -6.90 8.98 -9.38
C TYR A 34 -7.59 8.08 -10.43
N GLY A 35 -8.93 8.05 -10.46
CA GLY A 35 -9.69 7.19 -11.39
C GLY A 35 -9.67 5.70 -11.04
N TYR A 36 -9.19 5.32 -9.86
CA TYR A 36 -9.16 3.93 -9.40
C TYR A 36 -10.34 3.61 -8.49
N ARG A 37 -10.71 2.32 -8.44
CA ARG A 37 -11.71 1.81 -7.48
C ARG A 37 -11.12 1.60 -6.08
N ALA A 38 -9.86 1.17 -6.00
CA ALA A 38 -9.15 0.93 -4.75
C ALA A 38 -7.63 0.89 -4.97
N PHE A 39 -6.87 1.14 -3.90
CA PHE A 39 -5.44 0.86 -3.82
C PHE A 39 -5.21 -0.62 -3.48
N ARG A 40 -4.37 -1.29 -4.26
CA ARG A 40 -3.91 -2.66 -3.97
C ARG A 40 -2.67 -2.62 -3.08
N ILE A 41 -2.76 -3.18 -1.88
CA ILE A 41 -1.68 -3.15 -0.91
C ILE A 41 -1.23 -4.60 -0.64
N PRO A 42 0.02 -4.97 -0.97
CA PRO A 42 0.58 -6.28 -0.63
C PRO A 42 0.87 -6.37 0.87
N ILE A 43 0.52 -7.51 1.48
CA ILE A 43 0.90 -7.85 2.85
C ILE A 43 1.93 -8.98 2.80
N TYR A 44 3.08 -8.73 3.42
CA TYR A 44 4.20 -9.67 3.54
C TYR A 44 4.16 -10.29 4.95
N LYS A 45 4.64 -11.53 5.10
CA LYS A 45 4.70 -12.27 6.37
C LYS A 45 6.12 -12.25 6.92
#